data_AF-A0A4U3AVW8-F1
#
_entry.id   AF-A0A4U3AVW8-F1
#
_cell.length_a   1.000
_cell.length_b   1.000
_cell.length_c   1.000
_cell.angle_alpha   90.00
_cell.angle_beta   90.00
_cell.angle_gamma   90.00
#
_symmetry.space_group_name_H-M   'P 1'
#
loop_
_entity.id
_entity.type
_entity.pdbx_description
1 polymer ?
#
loop_
_entity_poly.entity_id
_entity_poly.type
_entity_poly.pdbx_seq_one_letter_code
_entity_poly.pdbx_strand_id
1 'polypeptide(L)' 'MSRKKYSSTQRKRHPNISRRLQNHIQDRSLTEMYASLFEHNPDSIISLNLEGVILHINPSAEKILGYTSLELEQKHITSI' A
#
# COMPACT_ATOMS: atom_id res chain seq x y z
N MET A 1 51.03 -17.03 -36.21
CA MET A 1 50.18 -18.19 -35.84
C MET A 1 49.79 -18.05 -34.36
N SER A 2 48.78 -17.27 -34.02
CA SER A 2 47.38 -17.66 -33.72
C SER A 2 47.19 -18.86 -32.78
N ARG A 3 46.79 -18.58 -31.52
CA ARG A 3 45.42 -18.84 -31.01
C ARG A 3 45.26 -18.33 -29.57
N LYS A 4 44.60 -17.18 -29.43
CA LYS A 4 44.10 -16.60 -28.17
C LYS A 4 42.81 -17.35 -27.81
N LYS A 5 42.78 -18.11 -26.71
CA LYS A 5 41.54 -18.67 -26.14
C LYS A 5 41.25 -17.95 -24.84
N TYR A 6 40.49 -16.86 -24.91
CA TYR A 6 39.74 -16.37 -23.76
C TYR A 6 38.46 -17.19 -23.69
N SER A 7 38.34 -18.01 -22.66
CA SER A 7 37.12 -18.74 -22.32
C SER A 7 36.68 -18.34 -20.91
N SER A 8 35.73 -17.43 -20.83
CA SER A 8 34.64 -17.45 -19.83
C SER A 8 33.78 -16.20 -20.04
N THR A 9 32.85 -16.34 -20.98
CA THR A 9 31.71 -15.45 -21.19
C THR A 9 31.07 -15.13 -19.85
N GLN A 10 31.17 -13.87 -19.43
CA GLN A 10 30.38 -13.36 -18.32
C GLN A 10 28.90 -13.51 -18.68
N ARG A 11 28.22 -14.47 -18.04
CA ARG A 11 26.77 -14.59 -18.05
C ARG A 11 26.20 -13.33 -17.38
N LYS A 12 25.93 -12.30 -18.18
CA LYS A 12 25.11 -11.16 -17.76
C LYS A 12 23.76 -11.73 -17.34
N ARG A 13 23.48 -11.73 -16.04
CA ARG A 13 22.15 -12.05 -15.49
C ARG A 13 21.21 -10.95 -15.96
N HIS A 14 20.42 -11.22 -16.99
CA HIS A 14 19.31 -10.35 -17.36
C HIS A 14 18.32 -10.30 -16.19
N PRO A 15 17.82 -9.13 -15.78
CA PRO A 15 16.78 -9.05 -14.77
C PRO A 15 15.51 -9.73 -15.30
N ASN A 16 14.95 -10.68 -14.54
CA ASN A 16 13.67 -11.32 -14.86
C ASN A 16 12.54 -10.31 -14.75
N ILE A 17 12.22 -9.64 -15.86
CA ILE A 17 11.12 -8.65 -15.98
C ILE A 17 9.81 -9.25 -15.49
N SER A 18 9.56 -10.54 -15.77
CA SER A 18 8.36 -11.26 -15.33
C SER A 18 8.16 -11.25 -13.81
N ARG A 19 9.25 -11.43 -13.04
CA ARG A 19 9.15 -11.44 -11.56
C ARG A 19 8.86 -10.06 -10.99
N ARG A 20 9.45 -9.01 -11.57
CA ARG A 20 9.18 -7.62 -11.14
C ARG A 20 7.75 -7.20 -11.48
N LEU A 21 7.27 -7.56 -12.67
CA LEU A 21 5.91 -7.25 -13.10
C LEU A 21 4.88 -8.00 -12.24
N GLN A 22 5.13 -9.28 -11.95
CA GLN A 22 4.25 -10.08 -11.10
C GLN A 22 4.15 -9.53 -9.67
N ASN A 23 5.28 -9.14 -9.06
CA ASN A 23 5.27 -8.48 -7.75
C ASN A 23 4.45 -7.17 -7.77
N HIS A 24 4.65 -6.33 -8.80
CA HIS A 24 3.96 -5.05 -8.88
C HIS A 24 2.44 -5.20 -9.07
N ILE A 25 2.01 -6.20 -9.85
CA ILE A 25 0.58 -6.53 -10.00
C ILE A 25 0.01 -7.04 -8.69
N GLN A 26 0.75 -7.89 -7.97
CA GLN A 26 0.31 -8.44 -6.69
C GLN A 26 0.18 -7.35 -5.62
N ASP A 27 1.15 -6.44 -5.51
CA ASP A 27 1.12 -5.32 -4.57
C ASP A 27 -0.09 -4.40 -4.83
N ARG A 28 -0.37 -4.11 -6.11
CA ARG A 28 -1.57 -3.32 -6.49
C ARG A 28 -2.86 -4.03 -6.13
N SER A 29 -2.99 -5.30 -6.49
CA SER A 29 -4.20 -6.09 -6.21
C SER A 29 -4.51 -6.16 -4.72
N LEU A 30 -3.48 -6.30 -3.88
CA LEU A 30 -3.64 -6.26 -2.42
C LEU A 30 -4.11 -4.87 -1.97
N THR A 31 -3.49 -3.80 -2.46
CA THR A 31 -3.85 -2.42 -2.11
C THR A 31 -5.31 -2.11 -2.47
N GLU A 32 -5.75 -2.52 -3.66
CA GLU A 32 -7.13 -2.34 -4.12
C GLU A 32 -8.12 -3.14 -3.27
N MET A 33 -7.78 -4.38 -2.91
CA MET A 33 -8.60 -5.20 -2.03
C MET A 33 -8.74 -4.56 -0.65
N TYR A 34 -7.64 -4.08 -0.07
CA TYR A 34 -7.66 -3.37 1.21
C TYR A 34 -8.49 -2.09 1.15
N ALA A 35 -8.33 -1.29 0.08
CA ALA A 35 -9.12 -0.08 -0.11
C ALA A 35 -10.61 -0.39 -0.21
N SER A 36 -11.01 -1.41 -0.97
CA SER A 36 -12.40 -1.84 -1.09
C SER A 36 -12.99 -2.30 0.24
N LEU A 37 -12.24 -3.11 0.99
CA LEU A 37 -12.65 -3.57 2.32
C LEU A 37 -12.76 -2.44 3.34
N PHE A 38 -11.95 -1.40 3.21
CA PHE A 38 -12.02 -0.22 4.06
C PHE A 38 -13.23 0.65 3.71
N GLU A 39 -13.38 1.03 2.43
CA GLU A 39 -14.44 1.89 1.89
C GLU A 39 -15.84 1.32 2.08
N HIS A 40 -16.00 0.02 1.85
CA HIS A 40 -17.31 -0.64 1.88
C HIS A 40 -17.57 -1.42 3.17
N ASN A 41 -16.73 -1.29 4.19
CA ASN A 41 -16.99 -1.92 5.48
C ASN A 41 -18.25 -1.32 6.12
N PRO A 42 -19.24 -2.11 6.52
CA PRO A 42 -20.38 -1.59 7.28
C PRO A 42 -19.98 -1.08 8.67
N ASP A 43 -18.91 -1.61 9.26
CA ASP A 43 -18.43 -1.18 10.57
C ASP A 43 -17.56 0.08 10.45
N SER A 44 -17.57 0.91 11.49
CA SER A 44 -16.69 2.07 11.58
C SER A 44 -15.24 1.62 11.75
N ILE A 45 -14.38 2.06 10.83
CA ILE A 45 -12.94 1.87 10.90
C ILE A 45 -12.28 3.23 11.04
N ILE A 46 -11.45 3.37 12.07
CA ILE A 46 -10.67 4.57 12.37
C ILE A 46 -9.22 4.14 12.56
N SER A 47 -8.31 4.72 11.79
CA SER A 47 -6.88 4.53 11.91
C SER A 47 -6.27 5.68 12.70
N LEU A 48 -5.40 5.35 13.65
CA LEU A 48 -4.72 6.31 14.54
C LEU A 48 -3.21 6.11 14.44
N ASN A 49 -2.44 7.19 14.65
CA ASN A 49 -1.02 7.05 14.98
C ASN A 49 -0.84 6.68 16.47
N LEU A 50 0.41 6.48 16.88
CA LEU A 50 0.75 6.09 18.26
C LEU A 50 0.39 7.17 19.29
N GLU A 51 0.32 8.42 18.85
CA GLU A 51 -0.08 9.56 19.65
C GLU A 51 -1.61 9.67 19.78
N GLY A 52 -2.40 8.89 19.03
CA GLY A 52 -3.86 8.94 19.06
C GLY A 52 -4.47 9.99 18.11
N VAL A 53 -3.68 10.50 17.17
CA VAL A 53 -4.13 11.37 16.07
C VAL A 53 -4.77 10.51 14.99
N ILE A 54 -5.94 10.93 14.53
CA ILE A 54 -6.70 10.29 13.46
C ILE A 54 -5.95 10.46 12.13
N LEU A 55 -5.63 9.33 11.52
CA LEU A 55 -4.99 9.25 10.22
C LEU A 55 -6.01 9.10 9.10
N HIS A 56 -6.97 8.19 9.26
CA HIS A 56 -8.02 7.93 8.27
C HIS A 56 -9.28 7.39 8.95
N ILE A 57 -10.43 7.66 8.35
CA ILE A 57 -11.72 7.08 8.73
C ILE A 57 -12.42 6.58 7.48
N ASN A 58 -13.20 5.51 7.60
CA ASN A 58 -14.00 5.01 6.48
C ASN A 58 -15.37 5.72 6.38
N PRO A 59 -16.09 5.59 5.25
CA PRO A 59 -17.40 6.23 5.09
C PRO A 59 -18.43 5.86 6.15
N SER A 60 -18.36 4.65 6.71
CA SER A 60 -19.24 4.23 7.80
C SER A 60 -18.94 4.98 9.10
N ALA A 61 -17.66 5.24 9.41
CA ALA A 61 -17.27 6.12 10.51
C ALA A 61 -17.72 7.56 10.29
N GLU A 62 -17.62 8.11 9.08
CA GLU A 62 -18.13 9.46 8.77
C GLU A 62 -19.63 9.58 9.08
N LYS A 63 -20.41 8.59 8.66
CA LYS A 63 -21.87 8.56 8.91
C LYS A 63 -22.23 8.46 10.38
N ILE A 64 -21.48 7.66 11.15
CA ILE A 64 -21.76 7.41 12.56
C ILE A 64 -21.31 8.58 13.43
N LEU A 65 -20.14 9.14 13.14
CA LEU A 65 -19.58 10.28 13.89
C LEU A 65 -20.19 11.62 13.47
N GLY A 66 -20.73 11.71 12.24
CA GLY A 66 -21.29 12.94 11.69
C GLY A 66 -20.26 13.95 11.19
N TYR A 67 -18.99 13.54 11.09
CA TYR A 67 -17.89 14.35 10.59
C TYR A 67 -17.31 13.73 9.33
N THR A 68 -16.77 14.57 8.45
CA THR A 68 -16.02 14.10 7.27
C THR A 68 -14.59 13.69 7.65
N SER A 69 -13.99 12.84 6.83
CA SER A 69 -12.57 12.46 6.96
C SER A 69 -11.67 13.68 7.01
N LEU A 70 -11.87 14.66 6.13
CA LEU A 70 -11.11 15.91 6.11
C LEU A 70 -11.20 16.73 7.41
N GLU A 71 -12.32 16.64 8.12
CA GLU A 71 -12.49 17.35 9.40
C GLU A 71 -11.81 16.65 10.55
N LEU A 72 -11.73 15.31 10.51
CA LEU A 72 -11.16 14.50 11.59
C LEU A 72 -9.69 14.16 11.40
N GLU A 73 -9.22 14.12 10.17
CA GLU A 73 -7.81 13.90 9.87
C GLU A 73 -6.95 14.94 10.61
N GLN A 74 -5.89 14.45 11.26
CA GLN A 74 -4.99 15.22 12.12
C GLN A 74 -5.56 15.71 13.46
N LYS A 75 -6.80 15.37 13.82
CA LYS A 75 -7.32 15.61 15.18
C LYS A 75 -7.01 14.44 16.11
N HIS A 76 -6.93 14.74 17.40
CA HIS A 76 -6.87 13.72 18.44
C HIS A 76 -8.22 13.03 18.60
N ILE A 77 -8.22 11.70 18.72
CA ILE A 77 -9.44 10.91 19.00
C ILE A 77 -10.14 11.33 20.30
N THR A 78 -9.42 11.95 21.23
CA THR A 78 -9.98 12.43 22.50
C THR A 78 -10.64 13.81 22.40
N SER A 79 -10.53 14.48 21.25
CA SER A 79 -11.01 15.86 21.04
C SER A 79 -12.20 15.95 20.07
N ILE A 80 -12.76 14.80 19.70
CA ILE A 80 -13.97 14.67 18.87
C ILE A 80 -15.23 14.49 19.71
#